data_AF-A0A1G0YFH0-F1
#
_entry.id   AF-A0A1G0YFH0-F1
#
_cell.length_a   1.000
_cell.length_b   1.000
_cell.length_c   1.000
_cell.angle_alpha   90.00
_cell.angle_beta   90.00
_cell.angle_gamma   90.00
#
_symmetry.space_group_name_H-M   'P 1'
#
loop_
_entity.id
_entity.type
_entity.pdbx_description
1 polymer ?
#
loop_
_entity_poly.entity_id
_entity_poly.type
_entity_poly.pdbx_seq_one_letter_code
_entity_poly.pdbx_strand_id
1 'polypeptide(L)'
;MSYLFRGVNEELYNLLNGKIQPKSEKSGLEFPSYVCAGDPHAVCGSGVVAGKSINNTVILHQWNQEGYPTSGVSTSPIKERARFYALEGGKRSKGYIYTLSIDLLKKCNVAIYRVKDFATYPAVPEDDEHILVANNFQEIPIAAIVTIEFIENDILSCSHFPSGNAD
;
A
#
# COMPACT_ATOMS: atom_id res chain seq x y z
N MET A 1 19.50 0.00 -8.92
CA MET A 1 18.16 -0.59 -9.12
C MET A 1 17.23 0.06 -8.12
N SER A 2 16.07 0.52 -8.57
CA SER A 2 15.07 1.18 -7.71
C SER A 2 13.99 0.19 -7.27
N TYR A 3 13.62 0.22 -6.00
CA TYR A 3 12.69 -0.72 -5.39
C TYR A 3 11.49 -0.02 -4.76
N LEU A 4 10.38 -0.75 -4.68
CA LEU A 4 9.20 -0.39 -3.91
C LEU A 4 8.90 -1.50 -2.90
N PHE A 5 8.39 -1.12 -1.74
CA PHE A 5 8.11 -2.02 -0.64
C PHE A 5 6.62 -2.03 -0.34
N ARG A 6 6.09 -3.21 -0.02
CA ARG A 6 4.71 -3.37 0.45
C ARG A 6 4.68 -4.18 1.73
N GLY A 7 4.07 -3.62 2.75
CA GLY A 7 3.77 -4.33 3.98
C GLY A 7 2.44 -5.06 3.90
N VAL A 8 2.40 -6.32 4.33
CA VAL A 8 1.18 -7.13 4.40
C VAL A 8 1.19 -7.87 5.73
N ASN A 9 0.05 -7.91 6.42
CA ASN A 9 -0.06 -8.68 7.65
C ASN A 9 -0.14 -10.20 7.36
N GLU A 10 0.12 -11.03 8.37
CA GLU A 10 0.15 -12.48 8.21
C GLU A 10 -1.18 -13.08 7.70
N GLU A 11 -2.31 -12.58 8.20
CA GLU A 11 -3.64 -13.03 7.75
C GLU A 11 -3.85 -12.82 6.25
N LEU A 12 -3.54 -11.62 5.75
CA LEU A 12 -3.70 -11.28 4.34
C LEU A 12 -2.67 -12.00 3.48
N TYR A 13 -1.44 -12.22 3.98
CA TYR A 13 -0.44 -13.03 3.30
C TYR A 13 -0.94 -14.47 3.08
N ASN A 14 -1.48 -15.09 4.14
CA ASN A 14 -1.99 -16.45 4.09
C ASN A 14 -3.25 -16.57 3.22
N LEU A 15 -4.17 -15.61 3.33
CA LEU A 15 -5.39 -15.55 2.53
C LEU A 15 -5.09 -15.48 1.03
N LEU A 16 -4.08 -14.70 0.64
CA LEU A 16 -3.69 -14.50 -0.75
C LEU A 16 -2.60 -15.48 -1.21
N ASN A 17 -2.20 -16.42 -0.36
CA ASN A 17 -1.11 -17.37 -0.62
C ASN A 17 0.17 -16.69 -1.15
N GLY A 18 0.57 -15.58 -0.52
CA GLY A 18 1.75 -14.79 -0.90
C GLY A 18 1.60 -13.94 -2.17
N LYS A 19 0.40 -13.84 -2.75
CA LYS A 19 0.13 -12.97 -3.89
C LYS A 19 -0.18 -11.54 -3.45
N ILE A 20 0.12 -10.58 -4.33
CA ILE A 20 -0.25 -9.18 -4.13
C ILE A 20 -1.45 -8.87 -5.03
N GLN A 21 -2.61 -8.67 -4.40
CA GLN A 21 -3.87 -8.32 -5.09
C GLN A 21 -4.48 -7.05 -4.48
N PRO A 22 -5.29 -6.29 -5.25
CA PRO A 22 -6.10 -5.20 -4.73
C PRO A 22 -7.09 -5.69 -3.67
N LYS A 23 -7.43 -4.85 -2.69
CA LYS A 23 -8.32 -5.21 -1.56
C LYS A 23 -9.79 -5.43 -1.97
N SER A 24 -10.19 -5.12 -3.21
CA SER A 24 -11.60 -5.06 -3.60
C SER A 24 -12.14 -6.38 -4.15
N GLU A 25 -13.40 -6.67 -3.83
CA GLU A 25 -14.24 -7.64 -4.58
C GLU A 25 -14.41 -7.26 -6.07
N LYS A 26 -13.98 -6.04 -6.42
CA LYS A 26 -13.97 -5.46 -7.77
C LYS A 26 -12.62 -5.66 -8.49
N SER A 27 -11.80 -6.62 -8.07
CA SER A 27 -10.59 -6.99 -8.82
C SER A 27 -10.98 -7.30 -10.27
N GLY A 28 -10.29 -6.69 -11.25
CA GLY A 28 -10.66 -6.79 -12.66
C GLY A 28 -11.65 -5.74 -13.18
N LEU A 29 -12.18 -4.86 -12.33
CA LEU A 29 -12.91 -3.66 -12.78
C LEU A 29 -11.96 -2.47 -12.97
N GLU A 30 -12.34 -1.57 -13.87
CA GLU A 30 -11.49 -0.50 -14.38
C GLU A 30 -10.91 0.38 -13.26
N PHE A 31 -9.63 0.76 -13.40
CA PHE A 31 -8.94 1.64 -12.46
C PHE A 31 -9.57 3.05 -12.37
N PRO A 32 -9.97 3.74 -13.47
CA PRO A 32 -10.40 5.12 -13.37
C PRO A 32 -11.80 5.28 -12.73
N SER A 33 -11.88 5.96 -11.59
CA SER A 33 -13.14 6.37 -10.94
C SER A 33 -13.82 7.52 -11.67
N TYR A 34 -15.15 7.48 -11.69
CA TYR A 34 -16.01 8.55 -12.21
C TYR A 34 -16.45 9.45 -11.05
N VAL A 35 -16.15 10.75 -11.13
CA VAL A 35 -16.60 11.74 -10.15
C VAL A 35 -17.61 12.68 -10.81
N CYS A 36 -18.72 12.95 -10.14
CA CYS A 36 -19.76 13.87 -10.61
C CYS A 36 -20.06 14.99 -9.61
N ALA A 37 -20.74 16.04 -10.06
CA ALA A 37 -21.17 17.13 -9.20
C ALA A 37 -22.13 16.61 -8.11
N GLY A 38 -21.86 16.93 -6.85
CA GLY A 38 -22.58 16.40 -5.69
C GLY A 38 -21.93 15.19 -5.02
N ASP A 39 -20.83 14.66 -5.58
CA ASP A 39 -19.98 13.71 -4.86
C ASP A 39 -19.39 14.41 -3.62
N PRO A 40 -19.46 13.81 -2.42
CA PRO A 40 -18.86 14.37 -1.20
C PRO A 40 -17.39 14.76 -1.36
N HIS A 41 -16.68 14.11 -2.30
CA HIS A 41 -15.26 14.33 -2.56
C HIS A 41 -15.00 15.39 -3.64
N ALA A 42 -16.03 15.87 -4.34
CA ALA A 42 -15.93 16.95 -5.33
C ALA A 42 -15.91 18.34 -4.69
N VAL A 43 -15.03 18.54 -3.71
CA VAL A 43 -14.84 19.83 -3.01
C VAL A 43 -13.88 20.75 -3.76
N CYS A 44 -14.07 22.06 -3.63
CA CYS A 44 -13.17 23.04 -4.24
C CYS A 44 -11.73 22.89 -3.68
N GLY A 45 -10.72 22.83 -4.56
CA GLY A 45 -9.32 22.65 -4.16
C GLY A 45 -8.88 21.19 -3.94
N SER A 46 -9.78 20.23 -4.12
CA SER A 46 -9.54 18.78 -4.04
C SER A 46 -8.54 18.22 -5.06
N GLY A 47 -8.44 18.88 -6.23
CA GLY A 47 -7.74 18.34 -7.40
C GLY A 47 -8.55 17.30 -8.19
N VAL A 48 -9.75 16.92 -7.76
CA VAL A 48 -10.61 16.01 -8.55
C VAL A 48 -11.20 16.75 -9.77
N VAL A 49 -11.34 16.02 -10.87
CA VAL A 49 -11.91 16.50 -12.13
C VAL A 49 -13.25 15.82 -12.39
N ALA A 50 -14.19 16.51 -13.02
CA ALA A 50 -15.45 15.90 -13.41
C ALA A 50 -15.22 14.81 -14.48
N GLY A 51 -15.87 13.65 -14.31
CA GLY A 51 -15.79 12.51 -15.23
C GLY A 51 -14.80 11.43 -14.81
N LYS A 52 -14.42 10.57 -15.76
CA LYS A 52 -13.52 9.42 -15.55
C LYS A 52 -12.07 9.88 -15.63
N SER A 53 -11.30 9.72 -14.55
CA SER A 53 -9.90 10.13 -14.52
C SER A 53 -9.04 9.27 -13.59
N ILE A 54 -7.80 9.01 -14.02
CA ILE A 54 -6.76 8.42 -13.18
C ILE A 54 -6.51 9.30 -11.96
N ASN A 55 -6.52 10.63 -12.14
CA ASN A 55 -6.30 11.60 -11.06
C ASN A 55 -7.34 11.43 -9.95
N ASN A 56 -8.62 11.31 -10.33
CA ASN A 56 -9.72 11.07 -9.38
C ASN A 56 -9.50 9.78 -8.59
N THR A 57 -8.99 8.74 -9.25
CA THR A 57 -8.76 7.43 -8.61
C THR A 57 -7.66 7.51 -7.58
N VAL A 58 -6.54 8.16 -7.93
CA VAL A 58 -5.41 8.34 -7.03
C VAL A 58 -5.80 9.17 -5.82
N ILE A 59 -6.55 10.27 -6.03
CA ILE A 59 -7.04 11.13 -4.95
C ILE A 59 -8.04 10.38 -4.06
N LEU A 60 -9.03 9.70 -4.65
CA LEU A 60 -10.03 8.92 -3.89
C LEU A 60 -9.41 7.72 -3.16
N HIS A 61 -8.36 7.10 -3.71
CA HIS A 61 -7.64 6.00 -3.06
C HIS A 61 -6.98 6.43 -1.76
N GLN A 62 -6.48 7.67 -1.69
CA GLN A 62 -5.86 8.21 -0.48
C GLN A 62 -6.87 8.69 0.56
N TRP A 63 -7.96 9.31 0.12
CA TRP A 63 -8.63 10.29 0.96
C TRP A 63 -9.31 9.77 2.21
N ASN A 64 -9.50 8.46 2.34
CA ASN A 64 -10.25 7.94 3.47
C ASN A 64 -9.45 7.07 4.44
N GLN A 65 -8.31 6.46 4.07
CA GLN A 65 -7.80 5.24 4.75
C GLN A 65 -8.85 4.08 4.90
N GLU A 66 -10.14 4.35 4.70
CA GLU A 66 -11.35 3.56 4.48
C GLU A 66 -11.76 3.54 2.98
N GLY A 67 -10.88 3.98 2.07
CA GLY A 67 -11.23 4.39 0.70
C GLY A 67 -11.91 3.32 -0.15
N TYR A 68 -12.79 3.75 -1.07
CA TYR A 68 -13.43 2.90 -2.05
C TYR A 68 -12.40 1.96 -2.68
N PRO A 69 -12.63 0.63 -2.62
CA PRO A 69 -11.56 -0.30 -2.91
C PRO A 69 -11.32 -0.30 -4.43
N THR A 70 -10.21 0.32 -4.85
CA THR A 70 -9.78 0.42 -6.25
C THR A 70 -8.91 -0.79 -6.64
N SER A 71 -8.63 -0.96 -7.93
CA SER A 71 -7.67 -1.96 -8.42
C SER A 71 -6.19 -1.58 -8.18
N GLY A 72 -5.93 -0.51 -7.41
CA GLY A 72 -4.60 -0.06 -7.04
C GLY A 72 -4.02 -0.78 -5.82
N VAL A 73 -2.71 -0.97 -5.84
CA VAL A 73 -1.93 -1.56 -4.75
C VAL A 73 -0.94 -0.51 -4.22
N SER A 74 -1.15 -0.03 -3.00
CA SER A 74 -0.22 0.90 -2.34
C SER A 74 1.13 0.28 -2.04
N THR A 75 2.18 1.03 -2.35
CA THR A 75 3.58 0.71 -2.06
C THR A 75 4.34 1.97 -1.66
N SER A 76 5.50 1.82 -1.04
CA SER A 76 6.37 2.93 -0.66
C SER A 76 7.82 2.62 -1.01
N PRO A 77 8.64 3.60 -1.42
CA PRO A 77 10.08 3.41 -1.55
C PRO A 77 10.78 3.27 -0.18
N ILE A 78 10.08 3.51 0.93
CA ILE A 78 10.62 3.47 2.30
C ILE A 78 10.25 2.14 2.95
N LYS A 79 11.25 1.29 3.22
CA LYS A 79 11.05 -0.05 3.78
C LYS A 79 10.43 0.00 5.19
N GLU A 80 10.79 0.99 5.98
CA GLU A 80 10.28 1.19 7.35
C GLU A 80 8.78 1.48 7.35
N ARG A 81 8.27 2.18 6.33
CA ARG A 81 6.83 2.39 6.16
C ARG A 81 6.12 1.08 5.83
N ALA A 82 6.69 0.27 4.93
CA ALA A 82 6.17 -1.07 4.68
C ALA A 82 6.17 -1.94 5.96
N ARG A 83 7.21 -1.85 6.81
CA ARG A 83 7.23 -2.52 8.11
C ARG A 83 6.10 -2.04 9.02
N PHE A 84 5.94 -0.73 9.14
CA PHE A 84 4.86 -0.11 9.94
C PHE A 84 3.48 -0.63 9.51
N TYR A 85 3.22 -0.70 8.20
CA TYR A 85 1.96 -1.22 7.67
C TYR A 85 1.78 -2.73 7.88
N ALA A 86 2.84 -3.53 7.70
CA ALA A 86 2.79 -4.97 7.92
C ALA A 86 2.47 -5.34 9.37
N LEU A 87 2.96 -4.54 10.33
CA LEU A 87 2.70 -4.72 11.76
C LEU A 87 1.49 -3.91 12.27
N GLU A 88 0.78 -3.22 11.38
CA GLU A 88 -0.34 -2.33 11.71
C GLU A 88 0.00 -1.34 12.84
N GLY A 89 1.16 -0.69 12.73
CA GLY A 89 1.68 0.22 13.75
C GLY A 89 2.08 -0.45 15.06
N GLY A 90 2.39 -1.75 15.04
CA GLY A 90 2.79 -2.54 16.20
C GLY A 90 1.64 -3.28 16.89
N LYS A 91 0.40 -3.15 16.39
CA LYS A 91 -0.74 -3.95 16.89
C LYS A 91 -0.61 -5.43 16.57
N ARG A 92 0.17 -5.78 15.55
CA ARG A 92 0.45 -7.16 15.14
C ARG A 92 1.90 -7.50 15.43
N SER A 93 2.13 -8.74 15.87
CA SER A 93 3.47 -9.25 16.14
C SER A 93 4.17 -9.73 14.87
N LYS A 94 3.46 -10.04 13.80
CA LYS A 94 4.03 -10.66 12.59
C LYS A 94 3.47 -10.07 11.31
N GLY A 95 4.31 -10.06 10.28
CA GLY A 95 3.92 -9.63 8.95
C GLY A 95 4.97 -9.96 7.91
N TYR A 96 4.74 -9.50 6.68
CA TYR A 96 5.61 -9.73 5.54
C TYR A 96 5.88 -8.42 4.80
N ILE A 97 7.11 -8.25 4.35
CA ILE A 97 7.53 -7.15 3.48
C ILE A 97 7.88 -7.73 2.11
N TYR A 98 7.19 -7.25 1.09
CA TYR A 98 7.52 -7.53 -0.30
C TYR A 98 8.48 -6.48 -0.83
N THR A 99 9.56 -6.91 -1.48
CA THR A 99 10.45 -6.04 -2.25
C THR A 99 10.14 -6.21 -3.73
N LEU A 100 9.74 -5.12 -4.39
CA LEU A 100 9.34 -5.10 -5.79
C LEU A 100 10.37 -4.31 -6.61
N SER A 101 10.80 -4.85 -7.74
CA SER A 101 11.67 -4.13 -8.66
C SER A 101 10.86 -3.24 -9.60
N ILE A 102 11.16 -1.95 -9.62
CA ILE A 102 10.50 -1.00 -10.55
C ILE A 102 10.74 -1.40 -12.00
N ASP A 103 11.93 -1.89 -12.33
CA ASP A 103 12.27 -2.31 -13.69
C ASP A 103 11.47 -3.55 -14.12
N LEU A 104 11.28 -4.52 -13.21
CA LEU A 104 10.47 -5.71 -13.49
C LEU A 104 8.97 -5.37 -13.55
N LEU A 105 8.49 -4.47 -12.69
CA LEU A 105 7.12 -3.96 -12.76
C LEU A 105 6.83 -3.33 -14.13
N LYS A 106 7.72 -2.46 -14.61
CA LYS A 106 7.61 -1.85 -15.94
C LYS A 106 7.65 -2.88 -17.06
N LYS A 107 8.55 -3.87 -16.99
CA LYS A 107 8.60 -4.99 -17.96
C LYS A 107 7.33 -5.80 -18.00
N CYS A 108 6.61 -5.90 -16.88
CA CYS A 108 5.33 -6.57 -16.79
C CYS A 108 4.13 -5.65 -17.13
N ASN A 109 4.37 -4.46 -17.69
CA ASN A 109 3.35 -3.45 -17.99
C ASN A 109 2.51 -3.04 -16.77
N VAL A 110 3.10 -3.03 -15.57
CA VAL A 110 2.46 -2.47 -14.38
C VAL A 110 2.64 -0.96 -14.39
N ALA A 111 1.53 -0.22 -14.31
CA ALA A 111 1.56 1.22 -14.18
C ALA A 111 1.89 1.61 -12.73
N ILE A 112 2.70 2.66 -12.57
CA ILE A 112 3.18 3.15 -11.27
C ILE A 112 2.80 4.62 -11.18
N TYR A 113 1.93 4.97 -10.24
CA TYR A 113 1.49 6.34 -10.01
C TYR A 113 2.00 6.81 -8.66
N ARG A 114 2.92 7.77 -8.66
CA ARG A 114 3.38 8.41 -7.42
C ARG A 114 2.31 9.39 -6.96
N VAL A 115 1.79 9.21 -5.75
CA VAL A 115 0.59 9.96 -5.36
C VAL A 115 0.86 11.46 -5.22
N LYS A 116 2.06 11.86 -4.79
CA LYS A 116 2.44 13.28 -4.70
C LYS A 116 2.32 14.06 -6.01
N ASP A 117 2.35 13.37 -7.15
CA ASP A 117 2.23 14.00 -8.46
C ASP A 117 0.77 14.34 -8.80
N PHE A 118 -0.19 13.81 -8.03
CA PHE A 118 -1.63 13.92 -8.27
C PHE A 118 -2.38 14.61 -7.13
N ALA A 119 -2.03 14.29 -5.88
CA ALA A 119 -2.66 14.84 -4.70
C ALA A 119 -1.90 16.09 -4.20
N THR A 120 -2.57 17.24 -4.20
CA THR A 120 -2.03 18.50 -3.65
C THR A 120 -1.74 18.38 -2.14
N TYR A 121 -2.56 17.60 -1.43
CA TYR A 121 -2.45 17.37 0.02
C TYR A 121 -2.60 15.86 0.30
N PRO A 122 -1.52 15.07 0.13
CA PRO A 122 -1.59 13.64 0.35
C PRO A 122 -1.85 13.33 1.83
N ALA A 123 -2.61 12.27 2.11
CA ALA A 123 -3.03 11.91 3.47
C ALA A 123 -1.84 11.65 4.41
N VAL A 124 -0.77 11.05 3.88
CA VAL A 124 0.50 10.82 4.58
C VAL A 124 1.66 11.18 3.62
N PRO A 125 2.07 12.45 3.55
CA PRO A 125 3.12 12.88 2.61
C PRO A 125 4.44 12.15 2.80
N GLU A 126 4.76 11.74 4.02
CA GLU A 126 6.03 11.09 4.35
C GLU A 126 6.07 9.62 3.92
N ASP A 127 4.93 9.02 3.52
CA ASP A 127 4.91 7.66 2.97
C ASP A 127 5.49 7.58 1.55
N ASP A 128 5.55 8.71 0.84
CA ASP A 128 5.90 8.78 -0.58
C ASP A 128 5.19 7.67 -1.39
N GLU A 129 3.88 7.57 -1.19
CA GLU A 129 3.09 6.46 -1.71
C GLU A 129 3.16 6.37 -3.25
N HIS A 130 3.33 5.14 -3.73
CA HIS A 130 3.23 4.76 -5.12
C HIS A 130 2.13 3.70 -5.28
N ILE A 131 1.14 3.99 -6.11
CA ILE A 131 0.05 3.07 -6.43
C ILE A 131 0.46 2.26 -7.66
N LEU A 132 0.48 0.94 -7.50
CA LEU A 132 0.72 -0.01 -8.59
C LEU A 132 -0.60 -0.49 -9.17
N VAL A 133 -0.69 -0.55 -10.50
CA VAL A 133 -1.87 -1.04 -11.21
C VAL A 133 -1.44 -2.04 -12.26
N ALA A 134 -1.80 -3.31 -12.07
CA ALA A 134 -1.58 -4.35 -13.06
C ALA A 134 -2.40 -4.06 -14.33
N ASN A 135 -1.89 -4.43 -15.51
CA ASN A 135 -2.56 -4.20 -16.79
C ASN A 135 -3.96 -4.87 -16.87
N ASN A 136 -4.15 -5.98 -16.16
CA ASN A 136 -5.43 -6.69 -16.06
C ASN A 136 -6.25 -6.25 -14.84
N PHE A 137 -5.82 -5.24 -14.08
CA PHE A 137 -6.45 -4.76 -12.84
C PHE A 137 -6.60 -5.83 -11.75
N GLN A 138 -5.79 -6.88 -11.80
CA GLN A 138 -5.78 -7.99 -10.85
C GLN A 138 -4.44 -8.02 -10.09
N GLU A 139 -3.81 -9.19 -10.02
CA GLU A 139 -2.61 -9.44 -9.25
C GLU A 139 -1.39 -8.72 -9.83
N ILE A 140 -0.54 -8.19 -8.95
CA ILE A 140 0.80 -7.77 -9.35
C ILE A 140 1.60 -9.02 -9.71
N PRO A 141 2.22 -9.08 -10.90
CA PRO A 141 2.95 -10.26 -11.35
C PRO A 141 4.07 -10.67 -10.38
N ILE A 142 4.10 -11.95 -10.03
CA ILE A 142 5.11 -12.54 -9.14
C ILE A 142 6.54 -12.30 -9.68
N ALA A 143 6.68 -12.24 -11.01
CA ALA A 143 7.95 -11.93 -11.68
C ALA A 143 8.54 -10.56 -11.29
N ALA A 144 7.74 -9.64 -10.72
CA ALA A 144 8.21 -8.36 -10.22
C ALA A 144 8.62 -8.37 -8.73
N ILE A 145 8.30 -9.44 -8.00
CA ILE A 145 8.68 -9.66 -6.61
C ILE A 145 10.11 -10.19 -6.58
N VAL A 146 11.00 -9.44 -5.95
CA VAL A 146 12.42 -9.78 -5.81
C VAL A 146 12.63 -10.63 -4.56
N THR A 147 12.04 -10.21 -3.44
CA THR A 147 12.10 -10.93 -2.16
C THR A 147 10.81 -10.75 -1.39
N ILE A 148 10.52 -11.72 -0.52
CA ILE A 148 9.50 -11.65 0.52
C ILE A 148 10.21 -11.92 1.84
N GLU A 149 10.15 -10.97 2.76
CA GLU A 149 10.80 -11.05 4.06
C GLU A 149 9.74 -11.17 5.14
N PHE A 150 9.81 -12.22 5.96
CA PHE A 150 9.05 -12.32 7.19
C PHE A 150 9.63 -11.35 8.21
N ILE A 151 8.75 -10.61 8.88
CA ILE A 151 9.12 -9.72 9.97
C ILE A 151 8.33 -10.06 11.23
N GLU A 152 9.02 -9.96 12.36
CA GLU A 152 8.43 -10.03 13.67
C GLU A 152 8.63 -8.69 14.40
N ASN A 153 7.66 -8.32 15.20
CA ASN A 153 7.79 -7.23 16.14
C ASN A 153 8.60 -7.79 17.30
N ASP A 154 9.88 -7.42 17.37
CA ASP A 154 10.70 -7.65 18.54
C ASP A 154 10.15 -6.77 19.67
N ILE A 155 9.08 -7.25 20.31
CA ILE A 155 8.79 -6.84 21.67
C ILE A 155 9.95 -7.44 22.46
N LEU A 156 11.01 -6.65 22.62
CA LEU A 156 12.08 -6.92 23.58
C LEU A 156 11.40 -7.42 24.85
N SER A 157 11.62 -8.69 25.14
CA SER A 157 11.35 -9.26 26.45
C SER A 157 12.10 -8.40 27.45
N CYS A 158 11.39 -7.46 28.08
CA CYS A 158 11.81 -6.86 29.35
C CYS A 158 11.80 -7.98 30.40
N SER A 159 12.79 -8.87 30.34
CA SER A 159 12.99 -9.96 31.26
C SER A 159 14.41 -9.86 31.83
N HIS A 160 14.60 -8.97 32.81
CA HIS A 160 15.48 -9.14 33.97
C HIS A 160 15.72 -7.79 34.64
N PHE A 161 14.96 -7.49 35.68
CA PHE A 161 15.56 -6.85 36.84
C PHE A 161 16.00 -7.98 37.77
N PRO A 162 17.30 -8.17 38.06
CA PRO A 162 17.68 -9.01 39.18
C PRO A 162 17.21 -8.25 40.43
N SER A 163 16.16 -8.73 41.08
CA SER A 163 15.88 -8.36 42.46
C SER A 163 17.07 -8.88 43.28
N GLY A 164 17.99 -7.98 43.59
CA GLY A 164 19.12 -8.24 44.45
C GLY A 164 18.63 -8.77 45.79
N ASN A 165 19.33 -9.79 46.27
CA ASN A 165 19.31 -10.19 47.67
C ASN A 165 19.63 -8.97 48.53
N ALA A 166 18.79 -8.71 49.52
CA ALA A 166 19.19 -7.98 50.71
C ALA A 166 19.05 -8.96 51.88
N ASP A 167 20.19 -9.23 52.51
CA ASP A 167 20.36 -9.93 53.77
C ASP A 167 19.60 -9.25 54.92
#